data_AF-X1U683-F1
#
_entry.id   AF-X1U683-F1
#
_cell.length_a   1.000
_cell.length_b   1.000
_cell.length_c   1.000
_cell.angle_alpha   90.00
_cell.angle_beta   90.00
_cell.angle_gamma   90.00
#
_symmetry.space_group_name_H-M   'P 1'
#
loop_
_entity.id
_entity.type
_entity.pdbx_description
1 polymer ?
#
loop_
_entity_poly.entity_id
_entity_poly.type
_entity_poly.pdbx_seq_one_letter_code
_entity_poly.pdbx_strand_id
1 'polypeptide(L)' 'MNFGIALGGGGAKGLAHIGVLAALEENGIKPKFVAGTSIGSIIGAIN' A
#
# COMPACT_ATOMS: atom_id res chain seq x y z
N MET A 1 14.49 -2.12 8.38
CA MET A 1 14.58 -2.36 6.91
C MET A 1 14.22 -1.06 6.21
N ASN A 2 14.97 -0.61 5.21
CA ASN A 2 14.67 0.65 4.52
C ASN A 2 14.18 0.34 3.09
N PHE A 3 12.86 0.24 2.91
CA PHE A 3 12.25 -0.06 1.62
C PHE A 3 11.02 0.82 1.38
N GLY A 4 10.63 0.93 0.12
CA GLY A 4 9.39 1.58 -0.29
C GLY A 4 8.44 0.60 -0.96
N ILE A 5 7.15 0.93 -0.98
CA ILE A 5 6.10 0.16 -1.66
C ILE A 5 5.44 0.99 -2.75
N ALA A 6 5.18 0.35 -3.89
CA ALA A 6 4.49 0.96 -5.03
C ALA A 6 3.11 0.31 -5.22
N LEU A 7 2.05 1.10 -5.04
CA LEU A 7 0.65 0.66 -5.15
C LEU A 7 0.07 1.06 -6.51
N GLY A 8 -0.11 0.08 -7.40
CA GLY A 8 -0.68 0.32 -8.73
C GLY A 8 -2.13 0.78 -8.72
N GLY A 9 -2.58 1.38 -9.82
CA GLY A 9 -4.00 1.62 -10.09
C GLY A 9 -4.76 0.34 -10.44
N GLY A 10 -6.08 0.41 -10.54
CA GLY A 10 -6.90 -0.77 -10.92
C GLY A 10 -8.39 -0.72 -10.57
N GLY A 11 -8.93 0.46 -10.23
CA GLY A 11 -10.33 0.61 -9.82
C GLY A 11 -10.65 -0.23 -8.57
N ALA A 12 -11.79 -0.93 -8.58
CA ALA A 12 -12.25 -1.72 -7.43
C ALA A 12 -11.27 -2.83 -7.01
N LYS A 13 -10.51 -3.43 -7.95
CA LYS A 13 -9.49 -4.45 -7.62
C LYS A 13 -8.37 -3.90 -6.75
N GLY A 14 -8.13 -2.59 -6.79
CA GLY A 14 -7.13 -1.92 -5.95
C GLY A 14 -7.41 -2.02 -4.45
N LEU A 15 -8.63 -2.36 -4.03
CA LEU A 15 -8.95 -2.63 -2.62
C LEU A 15 -8.10 -3.77 -2.03
N ALA A 16 -7.55 -4.66 -2.88
CA ALA A 16 -6.59 -5.67 -2.45
C ALA A 16 -5.35 -5.09 -1.76
N HIS A 17 -4.96 -3.84 -2.07
CA HIS A 17 -3.84 -3.16 -1.41
C HIS A 17 -4.04 -3.01 0.10
N ILE A 18 -5.29 -2.92 0.58
CA ILE A 18 -5.61 -2.88 2.02
C ILE A 18 -5.15 -4.17 2.70
N GLY A 19 -5.45 -5.32 2.11
CA GLY A 19 -5.02 -6.61 2.64
C GLY A 19 -3.50 -6.78 2.63
N VAL A 20 -2.82 -6.28 1.59
CA VAL A 20 -1.35 -6.27 1.54
C VAL A 20 -0.76 -5.44 2.67
N LEU A 21 -1.27 -4.22 2.89
CA LEU A 21 -0.79 -3.35 3.96
C LEU A 21 -1.06 -3.94 5.35
N ALA A 22 -2.24 -4.53 5.57
CA ALA A 22 -2.58 -5.20 6.81
C ALA A 22 -1.62 -6.38 7.10
N ALA A 23 -1.36 -7.24 6.12
CA ALA A 23 -0.42 -8.34 6.29
C ALA A 23 1.02 -7.87 6.59
N LEU A 24 1.45 -6.77 5.97
CA LEU A 24 2.74 -6.16 6.27
C LEU A 24 2.80 -5.64 7.72
N GLU A 25 1.74 -4.96 8.17
CA GLU A 25 1.62 -4.45 9.54
C GLU A 25 1.61 -5.57 10.59
N GLU A 26 0.86 -6.65 10.37
CA GLU A 26 0.82 -7.84 11.23
C GLU A 26 2.19 -8.50 11.41
N ASN A 27 3.09 -8.35 10.43
CA ASN A 27 4.46 -8.85 10.47
C ASN A 27 5.48 -7.81 10.96
N GLY A 28 5.03 -6.62 11.37
CA GLY A 28 5.91 -5.52 11.80
C GLY A 28 6.73 -4.91 10.67
N ILE A 29 6.32 -5.08 9.41
CA ILE A 29 7.02 -4.60 8.23
C ILE A 29 6.38 -3.28 7.77
N LYS A 30 6.95 -2.14 8.15
CA LYS A 30 6.46 -0.82 7.73
C LYS A 30 7.33 -0.22 6.61
N PRO A 31 6.77 0.11 5.42
CA PRO A 31 7.51 0.81 4.38
C PRO A 31 7.83 2.25 4.82
N LYS A 32 9.01 2.74 4.45
CA LYS A 32 9.42 4.14 4.72
C LYS A 32 8.92 5.11 3.67
N PHE A 33 8.70 4.62 2.46
CA PHE A 33 8.23 5.39 1.32
C PHE A 33 7.05 4.69 0.67
N VAL A 34 6.06 5.46 0.26
CA VAL A 34 4.88 4.97 -0.45
C VAL A 34 4.73 5.77 -1.73
N ALA A 35 4.57 5.07 -2.84
CA ALA A 35 4.16 5.64 -4.11
C ALA A 35 2.87 4.95 -4.54
N GLY A 36 1.93 5.70 -5.11
CA GLY A 36 0.67 5.12 -5.57
C GLY A 36 0.13 5.81 -6.81
N THR A 37 -0.68 5.10 -7.60
CA THR A 37 -1.44 5.66 -8.73
C THR A 37 -2.94 5.40 -8.57
N SER A 38 -3.78 6.43 -8.78
CA SER A 38 -5.24 6.33 -8.69
C SER A 38 -5.69 5.74 -7.33
N ILE A 39 -6.43 4.62 -7.31
CA ILE A 39 -6.85 3.95 -6.07
C ILE A 39 -5.67 3.57 -5.17
N GLY A 40 -4.51 3.22 -5.74
CA GLY A 40 -3.29 2.94 -4.98
C GLY A 40 -2.73 4.19 -4.29
N SER A 41 -2.89 5.38 -4.90
CA SER A 41 -2.53 6.66 -4.26
C SER A 41 -3.44 6.94 -3.07
N ILE A 42 -4.75 6.69 -3.23
CA ILE A 42 -5.75 6.90 -2.17
C ILE A 42 -5.42 6.00 -0.98
N ILE A 43 -5.30 4.69 -1.20
CA ILE A 43 -5.00 3.73 -0.13
C ILE A 43 -3.64 4.03 0.51
N GLY A 44 -2.62 4.34 -0.30
CA GLY A 44 -1.28 4.65 0.20
C GLY A 44 -1.15 5.98 0.95
N ALA A 45 -2.13 6.88 0.85
CA ALA A 45 -2.14 8.17 1.54
C ALA A 45 -2.91 8.16 2.87
N ILE A 46 -3.73 7.13 3.11
CA ILE A 46 -4.61 7.03 4.29
C ILE A 46 -3.92 6.34 5.48
N ASN A 47 -2.68 5.85 5.32
CA ASN A 47 -1.99 4.99 6.29
C ASN A 47 -0.66 5.59 6.80
#